data_AF-B8CTA0-F1
#
_entry.id   AF-B8CTA0-F1
#
_cell.length_a   1.000
_cell.length_b   1.000
_cell.length_c   1.000
_cell.angle_alpha   90.00
_cell.angle_beta   90.00
_cell.angle_gamma   90.00
#
_symmetry.space_group_name_H-M   'P 1'
#
loop_
_entity.id
_entity.type
_entity.pdbx_description
1 polymer ?
#
loop_
_entity_poly.entity_id
_entity_poly.type
_entity_poly.pdbx_seq_one_letter_code
_entity_poly.pdbx_strand_id
1 'polypeptide(L)'
;MANQSSTTLAALDAELFIERLKCGFWQELQDLFKAKQIVPHTVMKAENDEFVLSLVAENLGVSIITDRATPYQVAFIPIDDFKIEQYIGIAISTTDFAAHVQVLFDTIIGHYCNN
;
A
#
# COMPACT_ATOMS: atom_id res chain seq x y z
N MET A 1 4.08 -17.38 14.60
CA MET A 1 4.21 -16.13 15.38
C MET A 1 2.80 -15.61 15.62
N ALA A 2 2.26 -15.77 16.82
CA ALA A 2 0.88 -15.38 17.13
C ALA A 2 0.91 -14.47 18.37
N ASN A 3 0.30 -13.28 18.27
CA ASN A 3 0.26 -12.15 19.24
C ASN A 3 1.39 -11.10 19.20
N GLN A 4 1.91 -10.70 18.05
CA GLN A 4 2.58 -9.39 17.95
C GLN A 4 1.59 -8.35 17.42
N SER A 5 1.37 -7.28 18.19
CA SER A 5 0.45 -6.19 17.86
C SER A 5 1.01 -5.24 16.79
N SER A 6 2.32 -5.27 16.58
CA SER A 6 3.05 -4.47 15.60
C SER A 6 4.43 -5.08 15.32
N THR A 7 5.10 -4.59 14.28
CA THR A 7 6.45 -4.98 13.90
C THR A 7 7.28 -3.77 13.44
N THR A 8 8.54 -4.00 13.05
CA THR A 8 9.41 -3.00 12.42
C THR A 8 9.88 -3.50 11.06
N LEU A 9 10.34 -2.60 10.18
CA LEU A 9 10.89 -2.99 8.87
C LEU A 9 12.05 -3.98 9.00
N ALA A 10 12.84 -3.90 10.07
CA ALA A 10 13.96 -4.81 10.31
C ALA A 10 13.52 -6.27 10.46
N ALA A 11 12.26 -6.53 10.85
CA ALA A 11 11.73 -7.88 10.92
C ALA A 11 11.54 -8.54 9.54
N LEU A 12 11.63 -7.77 8.45
CA LEU A 12 11.56 -8.28 7.07
C LEU A 12 12.93 -8.69 6.54
N ASP A 13 14.01 -8.51 7.30
CA ASP A 13 15.34 -8.91 6.87
C ASP A 13 15.41 -10.44 6.73
N ALA A 14 15.91 -10.92 5.59
CA ALA A 14 15.93 -12.33 5.19
C ALA A 14 14.58 -13.06 5.09
N GLU A 15 13.44 -12.42 5.37
CA GLU A 15 12.11 -13.01 5.21
C GLU A 15 11.75 -13.21 3.74
N LEU A 16 10.93 -14.23 3.46
CA LEU A 16 10.39 -14.46 2.12
C LEU A 16 9.43 -13.34 1.75
N PHE A 17 9.85 -12.49 0.82
CA PHE A 17 9.15 -11.25 0.51
C PHE A 17 8.51 -11.29 -0.88
N ILE A 18 7.26 -10.88 -0.96
CA ILE A 18 6.52 -10.68 -2.20
C ILE A 18 6.52 -9.19 -2.50
N GLU A 19 7.32 -8.80 -3.50
CA GLU A 19 7.49 -7.41 -3.91
C GLU A 19 6.30 -6.92 -4.74
N ARG A 20 5.79 -5.73 -4.39
CA ARG A 20 4.72 -5.05 -5.11
C ARG A 20 5.28 -4.08 -6.13
N LEU A 21 5.10 -4.42 -7.40
CA LEU A 21 5.44 -3.56 -8.53
C LEU A 21 4.40 -2.45 -8.69
N LYS A 22 4.82 -1.26 -9.14
CA LYS A 22 3.97 -0.06 -9.33
C LYS A 22 3.25 0.41 -8.07
N CYS A 23 3.84 0.15 -6.91
CA CYS A 23 3.32 0.66 -5.65
C CYS A 23 3.73 2.13 -5.48
N GLY A 24 2.76 3.01 -5.16
CA GLY A 24 2.96 4.46 -5.08
C GLY A 24 3.99 4.93 -4.05
N PHE A 25 4.33 4.07 -3.08
CA PHE A 25 5.33 4.33 -2.03
C PHE A 25 6.57 3.44 -2.15
N TRP A 26 6.71 2.68 -3.25
CA TRP A 26 7.79 1.70 -3.38
C TRP A 26 9.18 2.32 -3.29
N GLN A 27 9.36 3.52 -3.88
CA GLN A 27 10.64 4.22 -3.84
C GLN A 27 11.04 4.59 -2.40
N GLU A 28 10.11 5.14 -1.62
CA GLU A 28 10.33 5.50 -0.22
C GLU A 28 10.69 4.27 0.62
N LEU A 29 10.00 3.15 0.37
CA LEU A 29 10.27 1.89 1.05
C LEU A 29 11.66 1.33 0.68
N GLN A 30 12.05 1.37 -0.59
CA GLN A 30 13.39 0.96 -1.03
C GLN A 30 14.49 1.82 -0.41
N ASP A 31 14.28 3.13 -0.32
CA ASP A 31 15.24 4.05 0.30
C ASP A 31 15.41 3.74 1.79
N LEU A 32 14.31 3.39 2.48
CA LEU A 32 14.36 2.95 3.87
C LEU A 32 15.05 1.60 4.05
N PHE A 33 14.78 0.62 3.19
CA PHE A 33 15.49 -0.66 3.21
C PHE A 33 16.99 -0.46 3.03
N LYS A 34 17.39 0.37 2.06
CA LYS A 34 18.79 0.70 1.82
C LYS A 34 19.43 1.42 3.00
N ALA A 35 18.76 2.41 3.58
CA ALA A 35 19.27 3.18 4.71
C ALA A 35 19.44 2.32 5.98
N LYS A 36 18.53 1.35 6.18
CA LYS A 36 18.57 0.42 7.33
C LYS A 36 19.31 -0.88 7.05
N GLN A 37 19.89 -1.03 5.86
CA GLN A 37 20.58 -2.26 5.39
C GLN A 37 19.69 -3.53 5.46
N ILE A 38 18.39 -3.36 5.24
CA ILE A 38 17.41 -4.46 5.23
C ILE A 38 17.39 -5.06 3.83
N VAL A 39 17.56 -6.38 3.72
CA VAL A 39 17.54 -7.10 2.45
C VAL A 39 16.56 -8.27 2.53
N PRO A 40 15.27 -8.03 2.23
CA PRO A 40 14.28 -9.09 2.20
C PRO A 40 14.59 -10.10 1.08
N HIS A 41 14.33 -11.39 1.31
CA HIS A 41 14.50 -12.41 0.27
C HIS A 41 13.31 -12.38 -0.68
N THR A 42 13.43 -11.61 -1.76
CA THR A 42 12.33 -11.48 -2.74
C THR A 42 12.11 -12.79 -3.50
N VAL A 43 11.00 -13.46 -3.22
CA VAL A 43 10.62 -14.73 -3.87
C VAL A 43 9.68 -14.54 -5.06
N MET A 44 8.96 -13.43 -5.11
CA MET A 44 8.05 -13.10 -6.19
C MET A 44 7.87 -11.58 -6.35
N LYS A 45 7.56 -11.13 -7.56
CA LYS A 45 7.16 -9.76 -7.87
C LYS A 45 5.78 -9.76 -8.52
N ALA A 46 4.88 -8.91 -8.07
CA ALA A 46 3.51 -8.83 -8.58
C ALA A 46 3.00 -7.39 -8.58
N GLU A 47 2.18 -7.03 -9.57
CA GLU A 47 1.59 -5.68 -9.67
C GLU A 47 0.19 -5.58 -9.03
N ASN A 48 -0.51 -6.72 -8.90
CA ASN A 48 -1.90 -6.77 -8.50
C ASN A 48 -2.01 -7.20 -7.02
N ASP A 49 -2.66 -6.35 -6.22
CA ASP A 49 -2.85 -6.58 -4.79
C ASP A 49 -3.66 -7.84 -4.47
N GLU A 50 -4.66 -8.19 -5.28
CA GLU A 50 -5.42 -9.43 -5.11
C GLU A 50 -4.52 -10.65 -5.29
N PHE A 51 -3.64 -10.60 -6.30
CA PHE A 51 -2.70 -11.69 -6.54
C PHE A 51 -1.69 -11.81 -5.39
N VAL A 52 -1.16 -10.68 -4.91
CA VAL A 52 -0.27 -10.66 -3.74
C VAL A 52 -0.95 -11.25 -2.51
N LEU A 53 -2.19 -10.83 -2.20
CA LEU A 53 -2.91 -11.37 -1.06
C LEU A 53 -3.18 -12.88 -1.18
N SER A 54 -3.47 -13.37 -2.39
CA SER A 54 -3.64 -14.81 -2.61
C SER A 54 -2.35 -15.59 -2.30
N LEU A 55 -1.18 -15.07 -2.70
CA LEU A 55 0.12 -15.70 -2.43
C LEU A 55 0.46 -15.67 -0.93
N VAL A 56 0.14 -14.58 -0.23
CA VAL A 56 0.32 -14.47 1.23
C VAL A 56 -0.59 -15.45 1.95
N ALA A 57 -1.85 -15.60 1.52
CA ALA A 57 -2.80 -16.54 2.11
C ALA A 57 -2.35 -18.00 1.95
N GLU A 58 -1.68 -18.32 0.84
CA GLU A 58 -1.05 -19.62 0.59
C GLU A 58 0.33 -19.77 1.26
N ASN A 59 0.71 -18.83 2.14
CA ASN A 59 1.94 -18.86 2.93
C ASN A 59 3.24 -18.93 2.09
N LEU A 60 3.24 -18.29 0.91
CA LEU A 60 4.43 -18.22 0.04
C LEU A 60 5.41 -17.11 0.45
N GLY A 61 4.98 -16.19 1.31
CA GLY A 61 5.79 -15.09 1.83
C GLY A 61 4.94 -13.99 2.46
N VAL A 62 5.58 -12.89 2.80
CA VAL A 62 4.95 -11.68 3.35
C VAL A 62 5.06 -10.52 2.36
N SER A 63 4.20 -9.51 2.50
CA SER A 63 4.24 -8.30 1.66
C SER A 63 3.85 -7.07 2.46
N ILE A 64 4.35 -5.90 2.04
CA ILE A 64 3.89 -4.61 2.57
C ILE A 64 2.74 -4.10 1.71
N ILE A 65 1.56 -4.03 2.32
CA ILE A 65 0.33 -3.57 1.69
C ILE A 65 -0.46 -2.72 2.69
N THR A 66 -1.26 -1.78 2.19
CA THR A 66 -2.21 -1.04 3.00
C THR A 66 -3.31 -1.97 3.51
N ASP A 67 -3.64 -1.86 4.79
CA ASP A 67 -4.74 -2.60 5.40
C ASP A 67 -6.07 -2.32 4.67
N ARG A 68 -6.83 -3.39 4.42
CA ARG A 68 -8.11 -3.35 3.71
C ARG A 68 -8.91 -4.61 4.00
N ALA A 69 -10.23 -4.49 3.85
CA ALA A 69 -11.11 -5.66 3.82
C ALA A 69 -10.74 -6.58 2.66
N THR A 70 -10.69 -7.88 2.94
CA THR A 70 -10.26 -8.90 1.98
C THR A 70 -10.96 -10.24 2.28
N PRO A 71 -11.28 -11.05 1.25
CA PRO A 71 -11.81 -12.40 1.45
C PRO A 71 -10.73 -13.43 1.83
N TYR A 72 -9.45 -13.08 1.69
CA TYR A 72 -8.34 -13.97 1.99
C TYR A 72 -8.07 -14.07 3.50
N GLN A 73 -7.66 -15.25 3.96
CA GLN A 73 -7.28 -15.49 5.36
C GLN A 73 -5.87 -14.96 5.64
N VAL A 74 -5.75 -13.63 5.78
CA VAL A 74 -4.48 -12.94 6.04
C VAL A 74 -4.60 -12.08 7.30
N ALA A 75 -3.49 -11.89 8.00
CA ALA A 75 -3.39 -10.96 9.12
C ALA A 75 -2.57 -9.74 8.71
N PHE A 76 -3.08 -8.55 8.99
CA PHE A 76 -2.34 -7.30 8.82
C PHE A 76 -1.68 -6.94 10.15
N ILE A 77 -0.36 -6.73 10.11
CA ILE A 77 0.44 -6.31 11.26
C ILE A 77 1.00 -4.92 10.94
N PRO A 78 0.73 -3.89 11.76
CA PRO A 78 1.25 -2.56 11.52
C PRO A 78 2.78 -2.51 11.68
N ILE A 79 3.43 -1.65 10.90
CA ILE A 79 4.88 -1.41 10.94
C ILE A 79 5.10 -0.06 11.62
N ASP A 80 5.68 -0.06 12.82
CA ASP A 80 5.74 1.14 13.67
C ASP A 80 6.72 2.20 13.16
N ASP A 81 7.80 1.75 12.51
CA ASP A 81 8.89 2.58 12.01
C ASP A 81 8.77 2.89 10.51
N PHE A 82 7.57 2.71 9.95
CA PHE A 82 7.22 3.08 8.59
C PHE A 82 5.77 3.58 8.51
N LYS A 83 5.60 4.85 8.14
CA LYS A 83 4.29 5.46 7.92
C LYS A 83 4.31 6.21 6.61
N ILE A 84 3.23 6.08 5.85
CA ILE A 84 3.03 6.76 4.58
C ILE A 84 1.76 7.59 4.72
N GLU A 85 1.86 8.88 4.41
CA GLU A 85 0.67 9.70 4.19
C GLU A 85 0.21 9.52 2.74
N GLN A 86 -0.99 8.98 2.56
CA GLN A 86 -1.59 8.83 1.23
C GLN A 86 -2.68 9.87 1.02
N TYR A 87 -2.54 10.66 -0.05
CA TYR A 87 -3.58 11.58 -0.49
C TYR A 87 -4.47 10.87 -1.51
N ILE A 88 -5.76 10.81 -1.21
CA ILE A 88 -6.78 10.35 -2.17
C ILE A 88 -7.36 11.58 -2.84
N GLY A 89 -7.20 11.68 -4.15
CA GLY A 89 -7.64 12.82 -4.95
C GLY A 89 -8.31 12.40 -6.25
N ILE A 90 -9.09 13.32 -6.81
CA ILE A 90 -9.69 13.18 -8.14
C ILE A 90 -8.82 13.95 -9.12
N ALA A 91 -8.31 13.28 -10.15
CA ALA A 91 -7.57 13.92 -11.24
C ALA A 91 -8.53 14.31 -12.37
N ILE A 92 -8.35 15.51 -12.90
CA ILE A 92 -9.13 16.07 -14.01
C ILE A 92 -8.17 16.58 -15.09
N SER A 93 -8.61 16.58 -16.35
CA SER A 93 -7.84 17.17 -17.44
C SER A 93 -7.71 18.68 -17.22
N THR A 94 -6.52 19.24 -17.42
CA THR A 94 -6.29 20.70 -17.32
C THR A 94 -6.63 21.44 -18.61
N THR A 95 -6.84 20.72 -19.72
CA THR A 95 -7.00 21.28 -21.06
C THR A 95 -8.38 21.06 -21.67
N ASP A 96 -9.16 20.12 -21.13
CA ASP A 96 -10.50 19.80 -21.63
C ASP A 96 -11.45 19.48 -20.48
N PHE A 97 -12.26 20.47 -20.11
CA PHE A 97 -13.23 20.35 -19.03
C PHE A 97 -14.63 20.17 -19.61
N ALA A 98 -15.10 18.93 -19.62
CA ALA A 98 -16.49 18.65 -19.92
C ALA A 98 -17.40 19.13 -18.79
N ALA A 99 -18.56 19.69 -19.13
CA ALA A 99 -19.50 20.27 -18.16
C ALA A 99 -19.91 19.31 -17.03
N HIS A 100 -19.99 18.00 -17.32
CA HIS A 100 -20.33 17.00 -16.31
C HIS A 100 -19.23 16.81 -15.25
N VAL A 101 -17.96 17.07 -15.58
CA VAL A 101 -16.84 17.01 -14.64
C VAL A 101 -16.88 18.22 -13.69
N GLN A 102 -17.24 19.40 -14.20
CA GLN A 102 -17.42 20.60 -13.37
C GLN A 102 -18.56 20.40 -12.36
N VAL A 103 -19.70 19.87 -12.80
CA VAL A 103 -20.84 19.57 -11.90
C VAL A 103 -20.45 18.60 -10.80
N LEU A 104 -19.67 17.55 -11.12
CA LEU A 104 -19.14 16.62 -10.12
C LEU A 104 -18.26 17.35 -9.10
N PHE A 105 -17.36 18.21 -9.57
CA PHE A 105 -16.43 18.94 -8.71
C PHE A 105 -17.15 19.93 -7.77
N ASP A 106 -18.10 20.71 -8.30
CA ASP A 106 -18.93 21.64 -7.51
C ASP A 106 -19.76 20.89 -6.47
N THR A 107 -20.29 19.72 -6.82
CA THR A 107 -21.04 18.87 -5.89
C THR A 107 -20.15 18.37 -4.75
N ILE A 108 -18.94 17.89 -5.07
CA ILE A 108 -18.01 17.39 -4.06
C ILE A 108 -17.55 18.55 -3.16
N ILE A 109 -17.10 19.68 -3.72
CA ILE A 109 -16.67 20.84 -2.91
C ILE A 109 -17.81 21.36 -2.03
N GLY A 110 -19.04 21.46 -2.55
CA GLY A 110 -20.20 21.91 -1.79
C GLY A 110 -20.53 21.02 -0.59
N HIS A 111 -20.18 19.73 -0.63
CA HIS A 111 -20.37 18.79 0.47
C HIS A 111 -19.26 18.82 1.52
N TYR A 112 -18.00 19.13 1.15
CA TYR A 112 -16.86 19.10 2.07
C TYR A 112 -16.46 20.47 2.63
N CYS A 113 -16.89 21.59 2.04
CA CYS A 113 -16.60 22.94 2.53
C CYS A 113 -17.66 23.54 3.49
N ASN A 114 -18.71 22.78 3.83
CA ASN A 114 -19.78 23.22 4.74
C ASN A 114 -19.71 22.62 6.16
N ASN A 115 -18.53 22.12 6.59
CA ASN A 115 -18.28 21.70 7.97
C ASN A 115 -17.11 22.49 8.58
#